data_AF-A0A2Z3H5Q1-F1
#
_entry.id   AF-A0A2Z3H5Q1-F1
#
_cell.length_a   1.000
_cell.length_b   1.000
_cell.length_c   1.000
_cell.angle_alpha   90.00
_cell.angle_beta   90.00
_cell.angle_gamma   90.00
#
_symmetry.space_group_name_H-M   'P 1'
#
loop_
_entity.id
_entity.type
_entity.pdbx_description
1 polymer ?
#
loop_
_entity_poly.entity_id
_entity_poly.type
_entity_poly.pdbx_seq_one_letter_code
_entity_poly.pdbx_strand_id
1 'polypeptide(L)'
;MVRADLQEKLASVAADLLSFRSLQPAVRRIFAVPAGTWQSVAGCCTELVDLPKFAREIFAEHAERFVVTHLPWPGTGMSDSDCLVLFVHDDELWSTIAYFNRASLSVV
;
A
#
# COMPACT_ATOMS: atom_id res chain seq x y z
N MET A 1 -2.14 -25.36 5.16
CA MET A 1 -2.70 -24.28 5.99
C MET A 1 -1.73 -23.10 5.96
N VAL A 2 -1.58 -22.48 4.79
CA VAL A 2 -0.60 -21.39 4.52
C VAL A 2 -1.31 -20.15 3.95
N ARG A 3 -2.53 -20.32 3.44
CA ARG A 3 -3.27 -19.27 2.72
C ARG A 3 -3.92 -18.23 3.64
N ALA A 4 -4.51 -18.65 4.76
CA ALA A 4 -5.15 -17.73 5.71
C ALA A 4 -4.14 -16.72 6.29
N ASP A 5 -2.97 -17.22 6.68
CA ASP A 5 -1.89 -16.40 7.25
C ASP A 5 -1.41 -15.30 6.30
N LEU A 6 -1.37 -15.57 4.99
CA LEU A 6 -0.86 -14.62 4.01
C LEU A 6 -1.89 -13.51 3.70
N GLN A 7 -3.19 -13.82 3.71
CA GLN A 7 -4.25 -12.82 3.62
C GLN A 7 -4.27 -11.89 4.85
N GLU A 8 -4.14 -12.45 6.06
CA GLU A 8 -4.08 -11.67 7.30
C GLU A 8 -2.84 -10.78 7.34
N LYS A 9 -1.69 -11.30 6.89
CA LYS A 9 -0.47 -10.49 6.70
C LYS A 9 -0.68 -9.34 5.73
N LEU A 10 -1.34 -9.58 4.59
CA LEU A 10 -1.64 -8.53 3.60
C LEU A 10 -2.46 -7.39 4.21
N ALA A 11 -3.50 -7.73 4.98
CA ALA A 11 -4.32 -6.74 5.68
C ALA A 11 -3.52 -5.97 6.75
N SER A 12 -2.70 -6.68 7.54
CA SER A 12 -1.84 -6.06 8.56
C SER A 12 -0.87 -5.07 7.95
N VAL A 13 -0.19 -5.41 6.85
CA VAL A 13 0.75 -4.47 6.22
C VAL A 13 0.06 -3.28 5.60
N ALA A 14 -1.06 -3.50 4.90
CA ALA A 14 -1.82 -2.39 4.35
C ALA A 14 -2.20 -1.39 5.45
N ALA A 15 -2.60 -1.89 6.63
CA ALA A 15 -2.88 -1.05 7.79
C ALA A 15 -1.63 -0.31 8.29
N ASP A 16 -0.52 -1.02 8.50
CA ASP A 16 0.73 -0.44 9.00
C ASP A 16 1.28 0.64 8.05
N LEU A 17 1.35 0.33 6.74
CA LEU A 17 1.87 1.20 5.70
C LEU A 17 1.11 2.54 5.64
N LEU A 18 -0.21 2.49 5.79
CA LEU A 18 -1.06 3.67 5.74
C LEU A 18 -1.17 4.42 7.07
N SER A 19 -0.84 3.78 8.20
CA SER A 19 -1.02 4.35 9.55
C SER A 19 0.25 4.97 10.12
N PHE A 20 1.42 4.39 9.85
CA PHE A 20 2.67 4.83 10.49
C PHE A 20 3.30 6.02 9.77
N ARG A 21 3.56 7.10 10.52
CA ARG A 21 4.24 8.29 10.00
C ARG A 21 5.62 8.00 9.40
N SER A 22 6.36 7.06 10.00
CA SER A 22 7.67 6.63 9.50
C SER A 22 7.62 6.02 8.09
N LEU A 23 6.45 5.55 7.66
CA LEU A 23 6.23 4.94 6.34
C LEU A 23 5.61 5.91 5.32
N GLN A 24 5.34 7.16 5.72
CA GLN A 24 4.81 8.18 4.79
C GLN A 24 5.64 8.38 3.51
N PRO A 25 6.98 8.28 3.50
CA PRO A 25 7.72 8.36 2.25
C PRO A 25 7.30 7.27 1.24
N ALA A 26 7.00 6.05 1.68
CA ALA A 26 6.48 5.00 0.81
C ALA A 26 5.07 5.33 0.31
N VAL A 27 4.20 5.84 1.19
CA VAL A 27 2.85 6.28 0.82
C VAL A 27 2.89 7.42 -0.21
N ARG A 28 3.83 8.37 -0.09
CA ARG A 28 4.03 9.42 -1.09
C ARG A 28 4.42 8.84 -2.45
N ARG A 29 5.24 7.78 -2.49
CA ARG A 29 5.59 7.09 -3.74
C ARG A 29 4.40 6.36 -4.36
N ILE A 30 3.51 5.77 -3.55
CA ILE A 30 2.25 5.20 -4.05
C ILE A 30 1.43 6.26 -4.79
N PHE A 31 1.32 7.47 -4.25
CA PHE A 31 0.55 8.56 -4.84
C PHE A 31 1.32 9.39 -5.89
N ALA A 32 2.61 9.15 -6.09
CA ALA A 32 3.42 9.85 -7.09
C ALA A 32 3.14 9.40 -8.53
N VAL A 33 2.53 8.22 -8.70
CA VAL A 33 2.11 7.71 -10.01
C VAL A 33 0.63 8.01 -10.28
N PRO A 34 0.20 8.03 -11.56
CA PRO A 34 -1.21 8.19 -11.89
C PRO A 34 -2.11 7.14 -11.23
N ALA A 35 -3.33 7.55 -10.86
CA ALA A 35 -4.34 6.64 -10.32
C ALA A 35 -4.59 5.45 -11.28
N GLY A 36 -4.77 4.26 -10.71
CA GLY A 36 -4.92 3.01 -11.47
C GLY A 36 -3.60 2.39 -11.93
N THR A 37 -2.46 3.06 -11.72
CA THR A 37 -1.13 2.46 -12.00
C THR A 37 -0.77 1.50 -10.86
N TRP A 38 -0.41 0.26 -11.21
CA TRP A 38 0.05 -0.74 -10.25
C TRP A 38 1.56 -0.61 -10.02
N GLN A 39 1.96 -0.73 -8.75
CA GLN A 39 3.37 -0.75 -8.32
C GLN A 39 3.59 -1.86 -7.31
N SER A 40 4.80 -2.44 -7.21
CA SER A 40 5.10 -3.34 -6.09
C SER A 40 5.23 -2.57 -4.79
N VAL A 41 4.67 -3.11 -3.71
CA VAL A 41 4.78 -2.49 -2.37
C VAL A 41 6.24 -2.42 -1.94
N ALA A 42 7.02 -3.46 -2.26
CA ALA A 42 8.48 -3.47 -2.06
C ALA A 42 9.16 -2.29 -2.77
N GLY A 43 8.81 -2.02 -4.03
CA GLY A 43 9.31 -0.88 -4.80
C GLY A 43 8.99 0.46 -4.13
N CYS A 44 7.76 0.65 -3.65
CA CYS A 44 7.37 1.86 -2.92
C CYS A 44 8.16 2.05 -1.61
N CYS A 45 8.63 0.97 -1.00
CA CYS A 45 9.35 0.99 0.27
C CYS A 45 10.88 1.11 0.16
N THR A 46 11.42 1.18 -1.05
CA THR A 46 12.87 1.33 -1.28
C THR A 46 13.43 2.54 -0.51
N GLU A 47 14.67 2.46 -0.02
CA GLU A 47 15.38 3.52 0.73
C GLU A 47 14.89 3.83 2.17
N LEU A 48 13.81 3.20 2.65
CA LEU A 48 13.40 3.37 4.05
C LEU A 48 14.23 2.44 4.94
N VAL A 49 15.30 2.91 5.57
CA VAL A 49 16.32 2.08 6.26
C VAL A 49 15.75 1.00 7.20
N ASP A 50 14.64 1.26 7.90
CA ASP A 50 14.02 0.32 8.85
C ASP A 50 12.94 -0.59 8.24
N LEU A 51 12.47 -0.26 7.03
CA LEU A 51 11.38 -0.98 6.37
C LEU A 51 11.83 -2.28 5.69
N PRO A 52 13.05 -2.45 5.14
CA PRO A 52 13.55 -3.73 4.67
C PRO A 52 13.47 -4.85 5.71
N LYS A 53 13.47 -4.54 7.01
CA LYS A 53 13.21 -5.56 8.05
C LYS A 53 11.76 -6.04 8.02
N PHE A 54 10.79 -5.13 8.16
CA PHE A 54 9.37 -5.46 8.10
C PHE A 54 8.94 -5.99 6.72
N ALA A 55 9.48 -5.40 5.65
CA ALA A 55 9.23 -5.82 4.28
C ALA A 55 9.80 -7.22 3.99
N ARG A 56 11.02 -7.55 4.44
CA ARG A 56 11.56 -8.90 4.23
C ARG A 56 10.89 -9.94 5.11
N GLU A 57 10.52 -9.61 6.35
CA GLU A 57 9.86 -10.55 7.25
C GLU A 57 8.39 -10.81 6.87
N ILE A 58 7.66 -9.76 6.50
CA ILE A 58 6.24 -9.90 6.16
C ILE A 58 6.06 -10.37 4.72
N PHE A 59 6.96 -9.95 3.82
CA PHE A 59 6.78 -10.21 2.41
C PHE A 59 7.74 -11.23 1.79
N ALA A 60 8.86 -11.60 2.41
CA ALA A 60 9.78 -12.66 1.96
C ALA A 60 9.78 -12.90 0.42
N GLU A 61 9.45 -14.10 -0.04
CA GLU A 61 9.39 -14.50 -1.46
C GLU A 61 8.24 -13.84 -2.26
N HIS A 62 7.30 -13.18 -1.57
CA HIS A 62 6.10 -12.58 -2.12
C HIS A 62 6.18 -11.05 -2.26
N ALA A 63 7.26 -10.39 -1.82
CA ALA A 63 7.34 -8.92 -1.78
C ALA A 63 7.11 -8.23 -3.11
N GLU A 64 7.58 -8.84 -4.19
CA GLU A 64 7.38 -8.33 -5.54
C GLU A 64 5.99 -8.64 -6.11
N ARG A 65 5.30 -9.62 -5.51
CA ARG A 65 3.94 -10.08 -5.90
C ARG A 65 2.83 -9.30 -5.23
N PHE A 66 3.16 -8.56 -4.18
CA PHE A 66 2.24 -7.66 -3.51
C PHE A 66 2.27 -6.31 -4.23
N VAL A 67 1.20 -6.03 -4.94
CA VAL A 67 1.05 -4.81 -5.72
C VAL A 67 0.02 -3.89 -5.08
N VAL A 68 0.20 -2.59 -5.30
CA VAL A 68 -0.65 -1.54 -4.80
C VAL A 68 -1.01 -0.56 -5.91
N THR A 69 -2.24 -0.07 -5.88
CA THR A 69 -2.71 1.04 -6.70
C THR A 69 -3.61 1.96 -5.87
N HIS A 70 -3.91 3.13 -6.40
CA HIS A 70 -4.89 4.04 -5.81
C HIS A 70 -5.90 4.49 -6.86
N LEU A 71 -7.13 4.74 -6.41
CA LEU A 71 -8.24 5.21 -7.23
C LEU A 71 -8.91 6.40 -6.55
N PRO A 72 -9.50 7.33 -7.31
CA PRO A 72 -10.38 8.35 -6.73
C PRO A 72 -11.49 7.69 -5.93
N TRP A 73 -11.86 8.31 -4.81
CA TRP A 73 -13.02 7.83 -4.06
C TRP A 73 -14.30 7.97 -4.91
N PRO A 74 -15.23 6.99 -4.89
CA PRO A 74 -16.45 7.08 -5.66
C PRO A 74 -17.35 8.20 -5.15
N GLY A 75 -17.86 9.02 -6.06
CA GLY A 75 -18.77 10.12 -5.74
C GLY A 75 -18.09 11.43 -5.31
N THR A 76 -16.76 11.47 -5.29
CA THR A 76 -15.96 12.69 -5.12
C THR A 76 -15.33 13.14 -6.44
N GLY A 77 -15.02 14.43 -6.56
CA GLY A 77 -14.38 14.98 -7.75
C GLY A 77 -12.90 14.58 -7.85
N MET A 78 -12.29 14.66 -9.04
CA MET A 78 -10.86 14.35 -9.21
C MET A 78 -9.91 15.24 -8.38
N SER A 79 -10.40 16.39 -7.89
CA SER A 79 -9.66 17.30 -7.01
C SER A 79 -9.66 16.88 -5.54
N ASP A 80 -10.44 15.88 -5.16
CA ASP A 80 -10.60 15.52 -3.76
C ASP A 80 -9.40 14.71 -3.24
N SER A 81 -9.05 14.99 -1.99
CA SER A 81 -7.95 14.35 -1.28
C SER A 81 -8.22 12.87 -1.00
N ASP A 82 -9.48 12.47 -1.06
CA ASP A 82 -9.94 11.15 -0.67
C ASP A 82 -9.78 10.14 -1.79
N CYS A 83 -9.24 8.97 -1.43
CA CYS A 83 -8.94 7.91 -2.38
C CYS A 83 -9.15 6.54 -1.76
N LEU A 84 -9.30 5.56 -2.66
CA LEU A 84 -9.18 4.15 -2.34
C LEU A 84 -7.73 3.73 -2.59
N VAL A 85 -7.17 2.96 -1.68
CA VAL A 85 -5.89 2.26 -1.86
C VAL A 85 -6.19 0.77 -1.93
N LEU A 86 -5.84 0.15 -3.05
CA LEU A 86 -6.03 -1.27 -3.31
C LEU A 86 -4.69 -1.97 -3.20
N PHE A 87 -4.61 -2.98 -2.34
CA PHE A 87 -3.49 -3.90 -2.28
C PHE A 87 -3.95 -5.26 -2.78
N VAL A 88 -3.14 -5.89 -3.63
CA VAL A 88 -3.46 -7.19 -4.23
C VAL A 88 -2.22 -8.07 -4.19
N HIS A 89 -2.40 -9.35 -3.89
CA HIS A 89 -1.42 -10.36 -4.24
C HIS A 89 -1.71 -10.83 -5.67
N ASP A 90 -0.77 -10.62 -6.59
CA ASP A 90 -0.96 -10.83 -8.03
C ASP A 90 -1.40 -12.25 -8.44
N ASP A 91 -0.83 -13.29 -7.82
CA ASP A 91 -1.11 -14.68 -8.17
C ASP A 91 -2.35 -15.28 -7.46
N GLU A 92 -2.55 -14.92 -6.19
CA GLU A 92 -3.65 -15.48 -5.37
C GLU A 92 -4.93 -14.63 -5.46
N LEU A 93 -4.85 -13.45 -6.10
CA LEU A 93 -5.93 -12.48 -6.28
C LEU A 93 -6.63 -12.04 -4.99
N TRP A 94 -5.98 -12.22 -3.84
CA TRP A 94 -6.48 -11.64 -2.61
C TRP A 94 -6.24 -10.15 -2.60
N SER A 95 -7.27 -9.42 -2.21
CA SER A 95 -7.23 -7.97 -2.15
C SER A 95 -7.63 -7.47 -0.77
N THR A 96 -6.99 -6.38 -0.33
CA THR A 96 -7.55 -5.52 0.70
C THR A 96 -7.68 -4.10 0.18
N ILE A 97 -8.68 -3.39 0.69
CA ILE A 97 -9.04 -2.05 0.26
C ILE A 97 -9.05 -1.15 1.49
N ALA A 98 -8.44 0.02 1.37
CA ALA A 98 -8.46 1.04 2.39
C ALA A 98 -8.96 2.36 1.83
N TYR A 99 -9.70 3.12 2.64
CA TYR A 99 -9.91 4.54 2.42
C TYR A 99 -8.70 5.32 2.92
N PHE A 100 -8.27 6.33 2.17
CA PHE A 100 -7.17 7.19 2.56
C PHE A 100 -7.42 8.64 2.17
N ASN A 101 -7.22 9.56 3.12
CA ASN A 101 -7.26 11.00 2.88
C ASN A 101 -5.84 11.54 2.64
N ARG A 102 -5.52 11.89 1.39
CA ARG A 102 -4.20 12.41 0.98
C ARG A 102 -3.85 13.76 1.58
N ALA A 103 -4.82 14.55 2.05
CA ALA A 103 -4.54 15.81 2.72
C ALA A 103 -3.70 15.60 4.00
N SER A 104 -3.81 14.42 4.62
CA SER A 104 -2.97 14.03 5.77
C SER A 104 -1.47 14.01 5.46
N LEU A 105 -1.07 13.87 4.19
CA LEU A 105 0.33 13.89 3.76
C LEU A 105 0.89 15.32 3.63
N SER A 106 0.06 16.36 3.71
CA SER A 106 0.51 17.75 3.58
C SER A 106 0.90 18.39 4.92
N VAL A 107 0.71 17.67 6.04
CA VAL A 107 0.95 18.17 7.41
C VAL A 107 2.40 17.91 7.87
N VAL A 108 3.39 18.17 7.01
CA VAL A 108 4.82 18.04 7.34
C VAL A 108 5.52 19.39 7.22
#